data_AF-Q9WW08-F1
#
_entry.id   AF-Q9WW08-F1
#
_cell.length_a   1.000
_cell.length_b   1.000
_cell.length_c   1.000
_cell.angle_alpha   90.00
_cell.angle_beta   90.00
_cell.angle_gamma   90.00
#
_symmetry.space_group_name_H-M   'P 1'
#
loop_
_entity.id
_entity.type
_entity.pdbx_description
1 polymer ?
#
loop_
_entity_poly.entity_id
_entity_poly.type
_entity_poly.pdbx_seq_one_letter_code
_entity_poly.pdbx_strand_id
1 'polypeptide(L)'
;MSTRVEQLYQYIEERCLWQFFSRTWDREENIEGVLNQFGRLMTGEAPLKETPMDRLFYADALPIANDCRERFDWAATITKDDIAELIASIKGQLVENTITRSTNRELSHHLY
;
A
#
# COMPACT_ATOMS: atom_id res chain seq x y z
N MET A 1 -10.80 13.85 -5.29
CA MET A 1 -9.38 13.54 -5.56
C MET A 1 -9.30 12.99 -6.99
N SER A 2 -8.13 12.53 -7.47
CA SER A 2 -8.11 11.74 -8.71
C SER A 2 -8.89 10.44 -8.51
N THR A 3 -9.75 10.07 -9.46
CA THR A 3 -10.56 8.84 -9.42
C THR A 3 -9.70 7.60 -9.19
N ARG A 4 -8.45 7.59 -9.68
CA ARG A 4 -7.51 6.47 -9.51
C ARG A 4 -7.12 6.26 -8.05
N VAL A 5 -6.88 7.36 -7.32
CA VAL A 5 -6.51 7.34 -5.90
C VAL A 5 -7.68 6.81 -5.08
N GLU A 6 -8.89 7.30 -5.34
CA GLU A 6 -10.10 6.85 -4.62
C GLU A 6 -10.36 5.35 -4.84
N GLN A 7 -10.26 4.89 -6.08
CA GLN A 7 -10.45 3.47 -6.43
C GLN A 7 -9.45 2.54 -5.73
N LEU A 8 -8.16 2.89 -5.77
CA LEU A 8 -7.13 2.06 -5.14
C LEU A 8 -7.20 2.14 -3.60
N TYR A 9 -7.47 3.32 -3.04
CA TYR A 9 -7.66 3.47 -1.59
C TYR A 9 -8.84 2.61 -1.10
N GLN A 10 -9.99 2.68 -1.79
CA GLN A 10 -11.16 1.89 -1.44
C GLN A 10 -10.87 0.38 -1.52
N TYR A 11 -10.18 -0.07 -2.58
CA TYR A 11 -9.76 -1.47 -2.68
C TYR A 11 -8.89 -1.90 -1.50
N ILE A 12 -7.89 -1.09 -1.12
CA ILE A 12 -7.02 -1.39 0.02
C ILE A 12 -7.84 -1.45 1.31
N GLU A 13 -8.72 -0.48 1.54
CA GLU A 13 -9.55 -0.39 2.74
C GLU A 13 -10.48 -1.60 2.89
N GLU A 14 -11.09 -2.09 1.81
CA GLU A 14 -12.02 -3.23 1.85
C GLU A 14 -11.34 -4.60 1.84
N ARG A 15 -10.09 -4.70 1.34
CA ARG A 15 -9.44 -5.98 1.03
C ARG A 15 -8.19 -6.28 1.85
N CYS A 16 -7.41 -5.27 2.18
CA CYS A 16 -6.09 -5.43 2.78
C CYS A 16 -6.16 -5.39 4.31
N LEU A 17 -5.20 -6.04 4.97
CA LEU A 17 -5.08 -6.08 6.43
C LEU A 17 -3.76 -5.53 6.97
N TRP A 18 -2.73 -5.42 6.14
CA TRP A 18 -1.39 -5.01 6.54
C TRP A 18 -1.34 -3.57 7.10
N GLN A 19 -2.25 -2.70 6.68
CA GLN A 19 -2.42 -1.34 7.19
C GLN A 19 -3.09 -1.27 8.58
N PHE A 20 -3.59 -2.39 9.09
CA PHE A 20 -4.26 -2.49 10.38
C PHE A 20 -3.44 -3.24 11.43
N PHE A 21 -2.12 -3.35 11.24
CA PHE A 21 -1.20 -3.94 12.22
C PHE A 21 -1.25 -3.24 13.58
N SER A 22 -0.75 -3.92 14.59
CA SER A 22 -1.03 -3.64 15.99
C SER A 22 -0.40 -2.36 16.52
N ARG A 23 0.68 -1.87 15.91
CA ARG A 23 1.40 -0.66 16.34
C ARG A 23 1.63 0.30 15.20
N THR A 24 1.87 1.58 15.54
CA THR A 24 2.14 2.64 14.56
C THR A 24 3.32 2.29 13.66
N TRP A 25 4.45 1.86 14.25
CA TRP A 25 5.66 1.52 13.48
C TRP A 25 5.45 0.35 12.53
N ASP A 26 4.64 -0.65 12.91
CA ASP A 26 4.29 -1.76 12.03
C ASP A 26 3.44 -1.30 10.83
N ARG A 27 2.49 -0.38 11.08
CA ARG A 27 1.65 0.19 10.02
C ARG A 27 2.49 1.01 9.06
N GLU A 28 3.40 1.84 9.57
CA GLU A 28 4.33 2.63 8.76
C GLU A 28 5.21 1.73 7.88
N GLU A 29 5.81 0.69 8.48
CA GLU A 29 6.63 -0.29 7.78
C GLU A 29 5.83 -0.98 6.65
N ASN A 30 4.63 -1.45 6.95
CA ASN A 30 3.80 -2.13 5.96
C ASN A 30 3.31 -1.20 4.85
N ILE A 31 2.84 0.01 5.19
CA ILE A 31 2.39 1.01 4.21
C ILE A 31 3.52 1.34 3.24
N GLU A 32 4.74 1.54 3.75
CA GLU A 32 5.91 1.87 2.93
C GLU A 32 6.34 0.67 2.07
N GLY A 33 6.57 -0.48 2.70
CA GLY A 33 7.11 -1.68 2.08
C GLY A 33 6.19 -2.26 1.00
N VAL A 34 4.91 -2.44 1.32
CA VAL A 34 3.92 -3.02 0.39
C VAL A 34 3.69 -2.10 -0.80
N LEU A 35 3.51 -0.79 -0.59
CA LEU A 35 3.22 0.12 -1.70
C LEU A 35 4.43 0.38 -2.60
N ASN A 36 5.66 0.31 -2.07
CA ASN A 36 6.86 0.34 -2.89
C ASN A 36 6.96 -0.87 -3.83
N GLN A 37 6.67 -2.07 -3.30
CA GLN A 37 6.64 -3.29 -4.11
C GLN A 37 5.51 -3.25 -5.14
N PHE A 38 4.34 -2.72 -4.76
CA PHE A 38 3.23 -2.49 -5.70
C PHE A 38 3.68 -1.59 -6.86
N GLY A 39 4.38 -0.49 -6.56
CA GLY A 39 4.95 0.40 -7.59
C GLY A 39 5.85 -0.33 -8.56
N ARG A 40 6.83 -1.10 -8.05
CA ARG A 40 7.72 -1.92 -8.90
C ARG A 40 6.95 -2.85 -9.82
N LEU A 41 5.93 -3.53 -9.28
CA LEU A 41 5.11 -4.46 -10.05
C LEU A 41 4.31 -3.72 -11.14
N MET A 42 3.74 -2.56 -10.83
CA MET A 42 2.96 -1.78 -11.79
C MET A 42 3.81 -1.18 -12.90
N THR A 43 5.08 -0.87 -12.63
CA THR A 43 6.02 -0.31 -13.62
C THR A 43 6.88 -1.35 -14.34
N GLY A 44 6.72 -2.64 -14.01
CA GLY A 44 7.49 -3.74 -14.62
C GLY A 44 8.94 -3.85 -14.12
N GLU A 45 9.28 -3.17 -13.03
CA GLU A 45 10.57 -3.32 -12.35
C GLU A 45 10.64 -4.66 -11.61
N ALA A 46 11.85 -5.20 -11.46
CA ALA A 46 12.05 -6.42 -10.68
C ALA A 46 11.63 -6.18 -9.21
N PRO A 47 10.78 -7.03 -8.60
CA PRO A 47 10.44 -6.89 -7.18
C PRO A 47 11.64 -7.21 -6.28
N LEU A 48 11.72 -6.57 -5.12
CA LEU A 48 12.72 -6.89 -4.10
C LEU A 48 12.36 -8.22 -3.43
N LYS A 49 13.32 -9.13 -3.27
CA LYS A 49 13.09 -10.45 -2.67
C LYS A 49 14.32 -10.95 -1.88
N GLU A 50 15.16 -10.03 -1.43
CA GLU A 50 16.47 -10.33 -0.84
C GLU A 50 16.33 -10.83 0.60
N THR A 51 15.45 -10.21 1.38
CA THR A 51 15.17 -10.59 2.77
C THR A 51 13.81 -11.29 2.91
N PRO A 52 13.56 -11.99 4.04
CA PRO A 52 12.23 -12.49 4.37
C PRO A 52 11.15 -11.40 4.38
N MET A 53 11.47 -10.19 4.85
CA MET A 53 10.53 -9.06 4.87
C MET A 53 10.26 -8.54 3.45
N ASP A 54 11.28 -8.41 2.59
CA ASP A 54 11.06 -8.01 1.18
C ASP A 54 10.12 -8.98 0.47
N ARG A 55 10.31 -10.27 0.72
CA ARG A 55 9.44 -11.33 0.20
C ARG A 55 8.02 -11.23 0.73
N LEU A 56 7.83 -10.83 1.99
CA LEU A 56 6.51 -10.63 2.59
C LEU A 56 5.82 -9.42 1.97
N PHE A 57 6.50 -8.26 1.87
CA PHE A 57 5.95 -7.09 1.19
C PHE A 57 5.61 -7.38 -0.27
N TYR A 58 6.45 -8.15 -0.97
CA TYR A 58 6.13 -8.62 -2.32
C TYR A 58 4.87 -9.49 -2.34
N ALA A 59 4.73 -10.41 -1.38
CA ALA A 59 3.59 -11.32 -1.29
C ALA A 59 2.27 -10.56 -1.07
N ASP A 60 2.28 -9.49 -0.27
CA ASP A 60 1.12 -8.61 -0.07
C ASP A 60 0.88 -7.66 -1.26
N ALA A 61 1.94 -7.18 -1.90
CA ALA A 61 1.83 -6.27 -3.05
C ALA A 61 1.34 -6.95 -4.33
N LEU A 62 1.68 -8.22 -4.53
CA LEU A 62 1.32 -8.99 -5.72
C LEU A 62 -0.20 -9.09 -5.96
N PRO A 63 -1.04 -9.50 -4.99
CA PRO A 63 -2.49 -9.51 -5.18
C PRO A 63 -3.06 -8.12 -5.44
N ILE A 64 -2.53 -7.08 -4.79
CA ILE A 64 -2.95 -5.69 -5.05
C ILE A 64 -2.67 -5.32 -6.51
N ALA A 65 -1.47 -5.59 -7.01
CA ALA A 65 -1.10 -5.30 -8.40
C ALA A 65 -1.93 -6.11 -9.42
N ASN A 66 -2.21 -7.38 -9.12
CA ASN A 66 -3.02 -8.22 -9.99
C ASN A 66 -4.48 -7.75 -10.03
N ASP A 67 -5.09 -7.55 -8.86
CA ASP A 67 -6.47 -7.07 -8.74
C ASP A 67 -6.62 -5.66 -9.33
N CYS A 68 -5.62 -4.78 -9.16
CA CYS A 68 -5.60 -3.46 -9.77
C CYS A 68 -5.66 -3.55 -11.31
N ARG A 69 -4.87 -4.44 -11.91
CA ARG A 69 -4.88 -4.67 -13.37
C ARG A 69 -6.18 -5.32 -13.86
N GLU A 70 -6.81 -6.15 -13.03
CA GLU A 70 -8.08 -6.79 -13.36
C GLU A 70 -9.27 -5.83 -13.25
N ARG A 71 -9.29 -4.97 -12.24
CA ARG A 71 -10.46 -4.16 -11.87
C ARG A 71 -10.47 -2.76 -12.48
N PHE A 72 -9.29 -2.21 -12.80
CA PHE A 72 -9.18 -0.80 -13.16
C PHE A 72 -8.58 -0.61 -14.56
N ASP A 73 -9.38 -0.10 -15.49
CA ASP A 73 -8.96 0.12 -16.89
C ASP A 73 -7.71 1.00 -17.03
N TRP A 74 -7.52 1.96 -16.11
CA TRP A 74 -6.36 2.85 -16.12
C TRP A 74 -5.05 2.11 -15.82
N ALA A 75 -5.09 0.94 -15.18
CA ALA A 75 -3.90 0.18 -14.81
C ALA A 75 -3.09 -0.27 -16.02
N ALA A 76 -3.73 -0.41 -17.19
CA ALA A 76 -3.06 -0.79 -18.44
C ALA A 76 -2.29 0.37 -19.12
N THR A 77 -2.59 1.62 -18.76
CA THR A 77 -2.09 2.82 -19.46
C THR A 77 -1.33 3.78 -18.55
N ILE A 78 -1.23 3.45 -17.26
CA ILE A 78 -0.59 4.32 -16.27
C ILE A 78 0.93 4.38 -16.49
N THR A 79 1.48 5.58 -16.39
CA THR A 79 2.92 5.82 -16.53
C THR A 79 3.63 5.57 -15.21
N LYS A 80 4.97 5.48 -15.27
CA LYS A 80 5.80 5.37 -14.07
C LYS A 80 5.68 6.58 -13.14
N ASP A 81 5.60 7.79 -13.70
CA ASP A 81 5.46 9.01 -12.93
C ASP A 81 4.07 9.08 -12.26
N ASP A 82 3.01 8.73 -13.00
CA ASP A 82 1.65 8.64 -12.46
C ASP A 82 1.56 7.60 -11.32
N ILE A 83 2.25 6.47 -11.44
CA ILE A 83 2.31 5.45 -10.36
C ILE A 83 3.00 6.01 -9.11
N ALA A 84 4.09 6.76 -9.26
CA ALA A 84 4.78 7.36 -8.13
C ALA A 84 3.88 8.37 -7.39
N GLU A 85 3.17 9.23 -8.12
CA GLU A 85 2.21 10.18 -7.54
C GLU A 85 1.01 9.48 -6.88
N LEU A 86 0.49 8.43 -7.51
CA LEU A 86 -0.59 7.60 -6.97
C LEU A 86 -0.15 6.98 -5.63
N ILE A 87 1.02 6.35 -5.58
CA ILE A 87 1.56 5.72 -4.37
C ILE A 87 1.75 6.75 -3.26
N ALA A 88 2.34 7.91 -3.56
CA ALA A 88 2.53 8.97 -2.57
C ALA A 88 1.19 9.43 -1.97
N SER A 89 0.17 9.57 -2.83
CA SER A 89 -1.19 9.95 -2.41
C SER A 89 -1.85 8.89 -1.52
N ILE A 90 -1.72 7.62 -1.89
CA ILE A 90 -2.28 6.49 -1.13
C ILE A 90 -1.59 6.35 0.23
N LYS A 91 -0.26 6.43 0.27
CA LYS A 91 0.52 6.42 1.53
C LYS A 91 0.04 7.52 2.46
N GLY A 92 -0.08 8.76 1.96
CA GLY A 92 -0.58 9.88 2.75
C GLY A 92 -1.96 9.62 3.34
N GLN A 93 -2.90 9.07 2.56
CA GLN A 93 -4.23 8.75 3.07
C GLN A 93 -4.25 7.62 4.09
N LEU A 94 -3.47 6.55 3.85
CA LEU A 94 -3.40 5.44 4.80
C LEU A 94 -2.77 5.87 6.12
N VAL A 95 -1.69 6.66 6.09
CA VAL A 95 -1.11 7.23 7.31
C VAL A 95 -2.14 8.10 8.03
N GLU A 96 -2.80 9.00 7.32
CA GLU A 96 -3.79 9.89 7.92
C GLU A 96 -4.94 9.12 8.58
N ASN A 97 -5.50 8.12 7.92
CA ASN A 97 -6.71 7.44 8.37
C ASN A 97 -6.43 6.25 9.32
N THR A 98 -5.32 5.55 9.14
CA THR A 98 -5.00 4.36 9.94
C THR A 98 -4.07 4.65 11.11
N ILE A 99 -3.38 5.80 11.11
CA ILE A 99 -2.47 6.22 12.17
C ILE A 99 -2.94 7.57 12.75
N THR A 100 -2.80 8.68 12.02
CA THR A 100 -2.94 10.04 12.55
C THR A 100 -4.31 10.30 13.20
N ARG A 101 -5.39 9.93 12.51
CA ARG A 101 -6.77 10.14 12.98
C ARG A 101 -7.39 8.88 13.59
N SER A 102 -6.64 7.78 13.65
CA SER A 102 -7.14 6.56 14.26
C SER A 102 -7.32 6.78 15.76
N THR A 103 -8.50 6.47 16.28
CA THR A 103 -8.79 6.53 17.72
C THR A 103 -8.32 5.27 18.46
N ASN A 104 -7.60 4.37 17.77
CA ASN A 104 -7.02 3.21 18.40
C ASN A 104 -5.87 3.64 19.34
N ARG A 105 -6.19 3.71 20.63
CA ARG A 105 -5.26 4.09 21.70
C ARG A 105 -4.07 3.14 21.88
N GLU A 106 -4.13 1.93 21.32
CA GLU A 106 -3.09 0.91 21.50
C GLU A 106 -1.91 1.05 20.53
N LEU A 107 -2.03 1.91 19.50
CA LEU A 107 -1.05 2.00 18.43
C LEU A 107 0.34 2.44 18.90
N SER A 108 0.41 3.21 19.98
CA SER A 108 1.67 3.70 20.54
C SER A 108 2.11 2.95 21.81
N HIS A 109 1.45 1.83 22.15
CA HIS A 109 1.86 1.01 23.28
C HIS A 109 3.21 0.33 23.00
N HIS A 110 4.23 0.64 23.80
CA HIS A 110 5.58 0.09 23.61
C HIS A 110 5.63 -1.45 23.70
N LEU A 111 4.84 -2.05 24.58
CA LEU A 111 4.77 -3.51 24.70
C LEU A 111 3.77 -4.06 23.68
N TYR A 112 4.12 -5.17 23.01
CA TYR A 112 3.19 -5.94 22.18
C TYR A 112 2.11 -6.62 23.00
#